data_AF-A0A9W7DGV9-F1
#
_entry.id   AF-A0A9W7DGV9-F1
#
_cell.length_a   1.000
_cell.length_b   1.000
_cell.length_c   1.000
_cell.angle_alpha   90.00
_cell.angle_beta   90.00
_cell.angle_gamma   90.00
#
_symmetry.space_group_name_H-M   'P 1'
#
loop_
_entity.id
_entity.type
_entity.pdbx_description
1 polymer ?
#
loop_
_entity_poly.entity_id
_entity_poly.type
_entity_poly.pdbx_seq_one_letter_code
_entity_poly.pdbx_strand_id
1 'polypeptide(L)'
;MSNYSSQTVATLKEALKSRGLATNGVKADLIARLEEADKIEAVLDEEEEQEEPKEPAAKAEEPVTETKVTEEEKPQQEEPAVQDEQQQQQQQQETTTENLAAGADSQPVVEEKKTISPEELREAAITLLTTKIARSKKFNDDEEVRKLEGNLKRVEKFGVALDSALAKELGYKAPNSGKKFSKSQNHNNGNRYHGRNNNKFKGERRYRNNNSNRRRRY
;
A
#
# COMPACT_ATOMS: atom_id res chain seq x y z
N MET A 1 -11.20 -13.41 -30.17
CA MET A 1 -10.68 -13.28 -28.78
C MET A 1 -11.02 -11.90 -28.25
N SER A 2 -11.71 -11.85 -27.11
CA SER A 2 -12.17 -10.63 -26.46
C SER A 2 -10.99 -9.85 -25.87
N ASN A 3 -10.87 -8.55 -26.16
CA ASN A 3 -9.78 -7.70 -25.66
C ASN A 3 -10.11 -7.11 -24.28
N TYR A 4 -9.96 -7.90 -23.22
CA TYR A 4 -10.24 -7.47 -21.83
C TYR A 4 -9.16 -6.54 -21.23
N SER A 5 -7.97 -6.48 -21.83
CA SER A 5 -6.84 -5.68 -21.32
C SER A 5 -7.11 -4.17 -21.27
N SER A 6 -7.91 -3.65 -22.20
CA SER A 6 -8.28 -2.22 -22.28
C SER A 6 -9.38 -1.81 -21.29
N GLN A 7 -10.07 -2.77 -20.68
CA GLN A 7 -11.17 -2.50 -19.76
C GLN A 7 -10.67 -2.12 -18.36
N THR A 8 -11.51 -1.47 -17.57
CA THR A 8 -11.20 -1.12 -16.17
C THR A 8 -11.45 -2.30 -15.24
N VAL A 9 -10.90 -2.27 -14.03
CA VAL A 9 -11.15 -3.33 -13.03
C VAL A 9 -12.63 -3.42 -12.65
N ALA A 10 -13.35 -2.29 -12.64
CA ALA A 10 -14.78 -2.26 -12.34
C ALA A 10 -15.59 -3.03 -13.41
N THR A 11 -15.37 -2.71 -14.68
CA THR A 11 -16.04 -3.38 -15.81
C THR A 11 -15.69 -4.87 -15.91
N LEU A 12 -14.44 -5.25 -15.61
CA LEU A 12 -14.04 -6.66 -15.55
C LEU A 12 -14.75 -7.43 -14.42
N LYS A 13 -14.91 -6.80 -13.24
CA LYS A 13 -15.64 -7.41 -12.12
C LYS A 13 -17.12 -7.54 -12.42
N GLU A 14 -17.72 -6.59 -13.12
CA GLU A 14 -19.11 -6.67 -13.57
C GLU A 14 -19.29 -7.85 -14.52
N ALA A 15 -18.43 -8.00 -15.53
CA ALA A 15 -18.45 -9.13 -16.46
C ALA A 15 -18.31 -10.49 -15.73
N LEU A 16 -17.40 -10.58 -14.76
CA LEU A 16 -17.25 -11.79 -13.93
C LEU A 16 -18.48 -12.07 -13.07
N LYS A 17 -19.12 -11.05 -12.49
CA LYS A 17 -20.38 -11.21 -11.72
C LYS A 17 -21.51 -11.73 -12.60
N SER A 18 -21.67 -11.16 -13.80
CA SER A 18 -22.68 -11.60 -14.76
C SER A 18 -22.53 -13.07 -15.14
N ARG A 19 -21.29 -13.58 -15.14
CA ARG A 19 -20.97 -14.99 -15.42
C ARG A 19 -20.90 -15.87 -14.16
N GLY A 20 -21.21 -15.34 -12.97
CA GLY A 20 -21.11 -16.09 -11.71
C GLY A 20 -19.69 -16.49 -11.30
N LEU A 21 -18.66 -15.83 -11.86
CA LEU A 21 -17.25 -16.13 -11.61
C LEU A 21 -16.69 -15.29 -10.46
N ALA A 22 -15.62 -15.79 -9.83
CA ALA A 22 -14.97 -15.10 -8.71
C ALA A 22 -14.36 -13.74 -9.13
N THR A 23 -14.68 -12.67 -8.39
CA THR A 23 -14.24 -11.27 -8.65
C THR A 23 -13.00 -10.84 -7.86
N ASN A 24 -12.35 -11.79 -7.17
CA ASN A 24 -11.15 -11.54 -6.38
C ASN A 24 -9.90 -11.67 -7.26
N GLY A 25 -8.88 -10.86 -6.95
CA GLY A 25 -7.58 -10.89 -7.64
C GLY A 25 -7.12 -9.53 -8.17
N VAL A 26 -5.94 -9.53 -8.80
CA VAL A 26 -5.37 -8.39 -9.54
C VAL A 26 -6.01 -8.32 -10.93
N LYS A 27 -5.91 -7.18 -11.62
CA LYS A 27 -6.49 -6.99 -12.98
C LYS A 27 -6.13 -8.13 -13.95
N ALA A 28 -4.89 -8.63 -13.89
CA ALA A 28 -4.43 -9.75 -14.72
C ALA A 28 -5.22 -11.04 -14.46
N ASP A 29 -5.47 -11.38 -13.19
CA ASP A 29 -6.23 -12.57 -12.80
C ASP A 29 -7.69 -12.49 -13.26
N LEU A 30 -8.28 -11.29 -13.20
CA LEU A 30 -9.65 -11.06 -13.67
C LEU A 30 -9.76 -11.26 -15.19
N ILE A 31 -8.76 -10.79 -15.94
CA ILE A 31 -8.69 -10.97 -17.39
C ILE A 31 -8.52 -12.45 -17.73
N ALA A 32 -7.56 -13.14 -17.11
CA ALA A 32 -7.31 -14.56 -17.34
C ALA A 32 -8.57 -15.40 -17.13
N ARG A 33 -9.31 -15.15 -16.04
CA ARG A 33 -10.55 -15.86 -15.72
C ARG A 33 -11.68 -15.62 -16.75
N LEU A 34 -11.79 -14.40 -17.30
CA LEU A 34 -12.74 -14.11 -18.38
C LEU A 34 -12.34 -14.80 -19.70
N GLU A 35 -11.05 -14.81 -20.03
CA GLU A 35 -10.54 -15.47 -21.23
C GLU A 35 -10.66 -16.99 -21.14
N GLU A 36 -10.44 -17.59 -19.97
CA GLU A 36 -10.65 -19.01 -19.72
C GLU A 36 -12.14 -19.37 -19.87
N ALA A 37 -13.03 -18.56 -19.30
CA ALA A 37 -14.47 -18.76 -19.47
C ALA A 37 -14.90 -18.67 -20.95
N ASP A 38 -14.43 -17.66 -21.69
CA ASP A 38 -14.71 -17.53 -23.14
C ASP A 38 -14.18 -18.73 -23.94
N LYS A 39 -13.01 -19.27 -23.56
CA LYS A 39 -12.43 -20.45 -24.22
C LYS A 39 -13.25 -21.71 -23.94
N ILE A 40 -13.71 -21.89 -22.70
CA ILE A 40 -14.54 -23.03 -22.31
C ILE A 40 -15.89 -22.97 -23.02
N GLU A 41 -16.52 -21.79 -23.04
CA GLU A 41 -17.79 -21.56 -23.73
C GLU A 41 -17.67 -21.84 -25.24
N ALA A 42 -16.59 -21.37 -25.89
CA ALA A 42 -16.34 -21.65 -27.30
C ALA A 42 -16.12 -23.15 -27.60
N VAL A 43 -15.60 -23.93 -26.66
CA VAL A 43 -15.43 -25.39 -26.83
C VAL A 43 -16.75 -26.14 -26.61
N LEU A 44 -17.57 -25.69 -25.65
CA LEU A 44 -18.88 -26.29 -25.39
C LEU A 44 -19.86 -26.07 -26.55
N ASP A 45 -19.86 -24.88 -27.14
CA ASP A 45 -20.71 -24.58 -28.32
C ASP A 45 -20.31 -25.40 -29.56
N GLU A 46 -19.05 -25.82 -29.68
CA GLU A 46 -18.58 -26.67 -30.79
C GLU A 46 -18.94 -28.16 -30.61
N GLU A 47 -19.20 -28.63 -29.37
CA GLU A 47 -19.60 -30.01 -29.10
C GLU A 47 -21.12 -30.23 -29.23
N GLU A 48 -21.97 -29.20 -29.10
CA GLU A 48 -23.43 -29.32 -29.25
C GLU A 48 -23.92 -29.40 -30.71
N GLU A 49 -23.06 -29.13 -31.71
CA GLU A 49 -23.46 -29.17 -33.14
C GLU A 49 -23.35 -30.57 -33.79
N GLN A 50 -23.04 -31.63 -33.02
CA GLN A 50 -22.91 -33.01 -33.52
C GLN A 50 -23.91 -34.04 -32.98
N GLU A 51 -24.86 -33.69 -32.11
CA GLU A 51 -25.86 -34.66 -31.61
C GLU A 51 -27.26 -34.44 -32.21
N GLU A 52 -27.47 -35.01 -33.40
CA GLU A 52 -28.81 -35.44 -33.83
C GLU A 52 -29.27 -36.64 -32.96
N PRO A 53 -30.57 -36.72 -32.59
CA PRO A 53 -31.05 -37.59 -31.52
C PRO A 53 -31.29 -39.03 -32.00
N LYS A 54 -30.76 -40.02 -31.27
CA LYS A 54 -31.24 -41.41 -31.29
C LYS A 54 -31.28 -42.01 -29.88
N GLU A 55 -32.48 -42.02 -29.31
CA GLU A 55 -32.92 -42.96 -28.28
C GLU A 55 -33.81 -44.05 -28.91
N PRO A 56 -34.22 -45.13 -28.20
CA PRO A 56 -33.43 -46.04 -27.36
C PRO A 56 -33.85 -47.53 -27.58
N ALA A 57 -33.05 -48.52 -27.17
CA ALA A 57 -33.57 -49.89 -26.99
C ALA A 57 -32.80 -50.68 -25.93
N ALA A 58 -33.59 -51.23 -25.01
CA ALA A 58 -33.26 -51.86 -23.76
C ALA A 58 -32.79 -53.32 -23.85
N LYS A 59 -32.48 -53.87 -22.65
CA LYS A 59 -32.64 -55.26 -22.16
C LYS A 59 -31.29 -55.97 -21.90
N ALA A 60 -30.77 -55.95 -20.66
CA ALA A 60 -31.13 -56.77 -19.47
C ALA A 60 -30.52 -58.18 -19.50
N GLU A 61 -29.67 -58.48 -18.50
CA GLU A 61 -29.82 -59.63 -17.58
C GLU A 61 -28.66 -59.68 -16.55
N GLU A 62 -29.04 -59.59 -15.27
CA GLU A 62 -28.32 -59.93 -14.03
C GLU A 62 -28.11 -61.49 -13.94
N PRO A 63 -27.45 -62.15 -12.93
CA PRO A 63 -27.38 -61.70 -11.53
C PRO A 63 -26.24 -62.22 -10.56
N VAL A 64 -26.19 -61.57 -9.38
CA VAL A 64 -25.72 -61.92 -7.99
C VAL A 64 -24.28 -62.41 -7.68
N THR A 65 -23.59 -61.68 -6.78
CA THR A 65 -23.18 -62.03 -5.37
C THR A 65 -22.31 -60.88 -4.83
N GLU A 66 -22.80 -59.93 -4.02
CA GLU A 66 -23.17 -59.95 -2.59
C GLU A 66 -22.02 -59.57 -1.62
N THR A 67 -22.34 -58.65 -0.69
CA THR A 67 -21.61 -58.05 0.47
C THR A 67 -20.88 -56.70 0.21
N LYS A 68 -21.15 -55.59 0.91
CA LYS A 68 -22.01 -55.29 2.08
C LYS A 68 -22.18 -53.76 2.26
N VAL A 69 -23.43 -53.30 2.17
CA VAL A 69 -24.12 -52.18 2.85
C VAL A 69 -23.37 -50.83 3.00
N THR A 70 -23.77 -49.85 2.19
CA THR A 70 -23.76 -48.42 2.53
C THR A 70 -25.11 -47.86 2.07
N GLU A 71 -25.98 -47.58 3.03
CA GLU A 71 -27.27 -46.90 2.90
C GLU A 71 -27.01 -45.47 3.38
N GLU A 72 -27.11 -44.44 2.52
CA GLU A 72 -28.28 -43.56 2.34
C GLU A 72 -28.88 -43.10 3.69
N GLU A 73 -29.18 -41.83 3.98
CA GLU A 73 -29.53 -40.70 3.16
C GLU A 73 -29.46 -39.41 4.02
N LYS A 74 -29.42 -38.26 3.35
CA LYS A 74 -29.68 -36.87 3.82
C LYS A 74 -31.14 -36.72 4.36
N PRO A 75 -31.71 -35.53 4.70
CA PRO A 75 -31.24 -34.32 5.42
C PRO A 75 -32.24 -33.84 6.52
N GLN A 76 -31.77 -33.17 7.59
CA GLN A 76 -32.55 -32.21 8.41
C GLN A 76 -31.59 -31.04 8.72
N GLN A 77 -31.77 -29.81 8.19
CA GLN A 77 -32.72 -28.76 8.58
C GLN A 77 -32.79 -28.49 10.09
N GLU A 78 -31.98 -27.52 10.55
CA GLU A 78 -32.39 -26.56 11.58
C GLU A 78 -31.93 -25.15 11.17
N GLU A 79 -32.93 -24.30 10.97
CA GLU A 79 -32.86 -22.85 10.85
C GLU A 79 -32.52 -22.22 12.20
N PRO A 80 -31.70 -21.16 12.27
CA PRO A 80 -31.90 -20.12 13.26
C PRO A 80 -32.94 -19.13 12.73
N ALA A 81 -34.12 -19.17 13.37
CA ALA A 81 -35.24 -18.28 13.13
C ALA A 81 -34.84 -16.80 13.23
N VAL A 82 -35.31 -16.05 12.25
CA VAL A 82 -35.47 -14.60 12.29
C VAL A 82 -36.74 -14.32 13.10
N GLN A 83 -36.63 -13.56 14.20
CA GLN A 83 -37.73 -12.73 14.67
C GLN A 83 -37.32 -11.27 14.59
N ASP A 84 -38.14 -10.58 13.81
CA ASP A 84 -38.23 -9.16 13.54
C ASP A 84 -38.87 -8.48 14.75
N GLU A 85 -38.19 -7.52 15.37
CA GLU A 85 -38.88 -6.38 15.99
C GLU A 85 -38.08 -5.10 15.67
N GLN A 86 -38.66 -4.36 14.73
CA GLN A 86 -38.34 -2.98 14.42
C GLN A 86 -38.73 -2.04 15.58
N GLN A 87 -38.17 -0.82 15.51
CA GLN A 87 -38.54 0.41 16.23
C GLN A 87 -37.85 0.53 17.61
N GLN A 88 -37.02 1.54 17.89
CA GLN A 88 -37.32 2.96 17.71
C GLN A 88 -36.09 3.79 17.35
N GLN A 89 -36.31 4.67 16.38
CA GLN A 89 -35.53 5.86 16.13
C GLN A 89 -35.86 6.95 17.16
N GLN A 90 -34.84 7.78 17.44
CA GLN A 90 -34.92 9.21 17.76
C GLN A 90 -35.47 9.66 19.13
N GLN A 91 -34.60 10.38 19.86
CA GLN A 91 -34.83 11.59 20.71
C GLN A 91 -33.83 11.57 21.89
N GLN A 92 -33.11 12.60 22.34
CA GLN A 92 -32.92 14.04 22.09
C GLN A 92 -31.55 14.37 22.73
N GLN A 93 -30.60 14.98 22.01
CA GLN A 93 -30.08 16.35 22.22
C GLN A 93 -30.49 17.12 23.50
N GLU A 94 -29.47 17.71 24.15
CA GLU A 94 -29.47 18.90 25.04
C GLU A 94 -30.02 18.69 26.47
N THR A 95 -29.52 19.24 27.60
CA THR A 95 -28.56 20.31 27.92
C THR A 95 -28.27 20.30 29.45
N THR A 96 -27.02 20.58 29.83
CA THR A 96 -26.49 21.36 30.99
C THR A 96 -27.11 21.32 32.41
N THR A 97 -26.17 21.26 33.40
CA THR A 97 -26.16 21.90 34.76
C THR A 97 -27.24 21.46 35.75
N GLU A 98 -27.01 21.19 37.03
CA GLU A 98 -26.01 21.53 38.05
C GLU A 98 -26.34 20.60 39.23
N ASN A 99 -25.37 20.03 39.97
CA ASN A 99 -25.25 20.38 41.38
C ASN A 99 -23.96 19.85 42.02
N LEU A 100 -23.31 20.79 42.69
CA LEU A 100 -22.08 20.65 43.46
C LEU A 100 -22.34 20.12 44.87
N ALA A 101 -21.21 19.75 45.50
CA ALA A 101 -20.91 19.75 46.93
C ALA A 101 -21.28 18.47 47.69
N ALA A 102 -20.46 17.90 48.57
CA ALA A 102 -19.11 18.16 49.11
C ALA A 102 -18.80 16.94 50.02
N GLY A 103 -17.56 16.52 50.34
CA GLY A 103 -16.24 17.09 50.09
C GLY A 103 -15.15 16.27 50.81
N ALA A 104 -13.95 16.86 50.80
CA ALA A 104 -12.75 16.61 51.64
C ALA A 104 -11.99 15.27 51.43
N ASP A 105 -10.66 15.19 51.30
CA ASP A 105 -9.60 16.16 51.55
C ASP A 105 -8.27 15.69 50.88
N SER A 106 -7.60 16.64 50.22
CA SER A 106 -6.14 16.87 50.10
C SER A 106 -5.11 15.73 49.93
N GLN A 107 -4.46 15.66 48.75
CA GLN A 107 -3.07 16.15 48.51
C GLN A 107 -2.62 16.00 47.03
N PRO A 108 -1.67 16.82 46.54
CA PRO A 108 -1.49 17.11 45.11
C PRO A 108 -0.40 16.26 44.44
N VAL A 109 -0.75 15.57 43.35
CA VAL A 109 0.25 15.01 42.41
C VAL A 109 -0.17 15.35 40.99
N VAL A 110 0.41 16.46 40.52
CA VAL A 110 0.78 16.76 39.13
C VAL A 110 -0.26 16.44 38.05
N GLU A 111 -1.00 17.47 37.65
CA GLU A 111 -1.66 17.54 36.35
C GLU A 111 -0.61 17.42 35.22
N GLU A 112 -0.36 16.20 34.75
CA GLU A 112 0.38 15.99 33.52
C GLU A 112 -0.53 16.31 32.33
N LYS A 113 -0.22 17.46 31.71
CA LYS A 113 -0.63 17.84 30.36
C LYS A 113 -0.67 16.60 29.47
N LYS A 114 -1.70 16.50 28.60
CA LYS A 114 -1.77 15.57 27.44
C LYS A 114 -0.62 15.84 26.46
N THR A 115 0.60 15.61 26.92
CA THR A 115 1.79 15.41 26.13
C THR A 115 1.57 14.10 25.40
N ILE A 116 2.00 14.03 24.13
CA ILE A 116 1.89 12.81 23.33
C ILE A 116 2.41 11.65 24.18
N SER A 117 1.50 10.76 24.64
CA SER A 117 1.91 9.67 25.52
C SER A 117 2.82 8.77 24.68
N PRO A 118 4.10 8.62 25.06
CA PRO A 118 5.05 7.82 24.30
C PRO A 118 4.61 6.36 24.23
N GLU A 119 3.79 5.91 25.18
CA GLU A 119 3.22 4.57 25.23
C GLU A 119 2.13 4.39 24.18
N GLU A 120 1.17 5.31 24.09
CA GLU A 120 0.13 5.29 23.06
C GLU A 120 0.74 5.29 21.65
N LEU A 121 1.77 6.11 21.43
CA LEU A 121 2.45 6.18 20.14
C LEU A 121 3.19 4.87 19.81
N ARG A 122 3.80 4.24 20.81
CA ARG A 122 4.46 2.94 20.66
C ARG A 122 3.44 1.86 20.28
N GLU A 123 2.31 1.78 20.97
CA GLU A 123 1.26 0.80 20.68
C GLU A 123 0.66 1.00 19.29
N ALA A 124 0.35 2.24 18.93
CA ALA A 124 -0.11 2.60 17.59
C ALA A 124 0.91 2.22 16.50
N ALA A 125 2.21 2.35 16.78
CA ALA A 125 3.25 1.92 15.85
C ALA A 125 3.37 0.40 15.74
N ILE A 126 3.23 -0.34 16.85
CA ILE A 126 3.25 -1.81 16.83
C ILE A 126 2.07 -2.34 16.02
N THR A 127 0.85 -1.84 16.25
CA THR A 127 -0.36 -2.25 15.50
C THR A 127 -0.26 -1.96 14.00
N LEU A 128 0.30 -0.81 13.61
CA LEU A 128 0.58 -0.49 12.21
C LEU A 128 1.59 -1.47 11.61
N LEU A 129 2.71 -1.72 12.30
CA LEU A 129 3.77 -2.60 11.80
C LEU A 129 3.30 -4.05 11.66
N THR A 130 2.56 -4.58 12.64
CA THR A 130 1.99 -5.94 12.56
C THR A 130 1.01 -6.08 11.40
N THR A 131 0.16 -5.07 11.17
CA THR A 131 -0.76 -5.05 10.03
C THR A 131 -0.03 -5.03 8.69
N LYS A 132 1.03 -4.21 8.57
CA LYS A 132 1.87 -4.19 7.36
C LYS A 132 2.58 -5.53 7.14
N ILE A 133 3.13 -6.15 8.19
CA ILE A 133 3.75 -7.48 8.09
C ILE A 133 2.74 -8.52 7.61
N ALA A 134 1.54 -8.54 8.19
CA ALA A 134 0.49 -9.48 7.79
C ALA A 134 0.09 -9.27 6.32
N ARG A 135 0.04 -8.02 5.85
CA ARG A 135 -0.20 -7.70 4.46
C ARG A 135 0.95 -8.18 3.57
N SER A 136 2.18 -7.75 3.82
CA SER A 136 3.34 -8.12 2.99
C SER A 136 3.54 -9.65 2.94
N LYS A 137 3.25 -10.37 4.03
CA LYS A 137 3.21 -11.85 4.03
C LYS A 137 2.13 -12.42 3.09
N LYS A 138 0.93 -11.83 3.05
CA LYS A 138 -0.13 -12.24 2.11
C LYS A 138 0.23 -11.98 0.65
N PHE A 139 1.07 -10.98 0.38
CA PHE A 139 1.51 -10.61 -0.97
C PHE A 139 2.90 -11.18 -1.34
N ASN A 140 3.50 -12.02 -0.48
CA ASN A 140 4.83 -12.61 -0.65
C ASN A 140 5.95 -11.58 -0.89
N ASP A 141 5.86 -10.42 -0.23
CA ASP A 141 6.93 -9.40 -0.26
C ASP A 141 7.90 -9.60 0.91
N ASP A 142 8.79 -10.59 0.77
CA ASP A 142 9.74 -11.00 1.81
C ASP A 142 10.75 -9.91 2.18
N GLU A 143 11.07 -9.02 1.24
CA GLU A 143 11.99 -7.91 1.49
C GLU A 143 11.37 -6.86 2.42
N GLU A 144 10.09 -6.53 2.19
CA GLU A 144 9.34 -5.64 3.08
C GLU A 144 9.16 -6.26 4.46
N VAL A 145 8.83 -7.56 4.54
CA VAL A 145 8.65 -8.26 5.82
C VAL A 145 9.91 -8.14 6.67
N ARG A 146 11.10 -8.38 6.13
CA ARG A 146 12.37 -8.25 6.88
C ARG A 146 12.59 -6.85 7.43
N LYS A 147 12.31 -5.82 6.63
CA LYS A 147 12.44 -4.41 7.03
C LYS A 147 11.46 -4.07 8.16
N LEU A 148 10.21 -4.50 8.03
CA LEU A 148 9.15 -4.27 9.01
C LEU A 148 9.38 -5.01 10.32
N GLU A 149 9.84 -6.27 10.27
CA GLU A 149 10.20 -7.06 11.46
C GLU A 149 11.38 -6.43 12.21
N GLY A 150 12.38 -5.89 11.51
CA GLY A 150 13.47 -5.13 12.12
C GLY A 150 12.99 -3.85 12.80
N ASN A 151 12.08 -3.11 12.16
CA ASN A 151 11.48 -1.92 12.74
C ASN A 151 10.63 -2.26 13.98
N LEU A 152 9.85 -3.35 13.94
CA LEU A 152 9.04 -3.81 15.05
C LEU A 152 9.91 -4.09 16.29
N LYS A 153 11.01 -4.82 16.13
CA LYS A 153 11.97 -5.09 17.23
C LYS A 153 12.60 -3.81 17.78
N ARG A 154 12.91 -2.84 16.92
CA ARG A 154 13.44 -1.53 17.36
C ARG A 154 12.40 -0.77 18.17
N VAL A 155 11.14 -0.76 17.73
CA VAL A 155 10.03 -0.09 18.42
C VAL A 155 9.72 -0.74 19.76
N GLU A 156 9.77 -2.06 19.85
CA GLU A 156 9.61 -2.78 21.12
C GLU A 156 10.73 -2.45 22.11
N LYS A 157 11.97 -2.30 21.63
CA LYS A 157 13.12 -2.04 22.50
C LYS A 157 13.26 -0.57 22.89
N PHE A 158 13.01 0.35 21.95
CA PHE A 158 13.35 1.77 22.10
C PHE A 158 12.17 2.71 21.92
N GLY A 159 11.00 2.23 21.51
CA GLY A 159 9.85 3.06 21.14
C GLY A 159 10.03 3.77 19.80
N VAL A 160 9.22 4.80 19.57
CA VAL A 160 9.20 5.59 18.34
C VAL A 160 9.44 7.06 18.65
N ALA A 161 10.37 7.68 17.93
CA ALA A 161 10.65 9.10 18.04
C ALA A 161 9.58 9.94 17.31
N LEU A 162 9.21 11.09 17.89
CA LEU A 162 8.17 12.00 17.36
C LEU A 162 8.48 12.59 15.98
N ASP A 163 9.76 12.61 15.57
CA ASP A 163 10.24 13.10 14.28
C ASP A 163 10.40 11.99 13.22
N SER A 164 10.26 10.72 13.65
CA SER A 164 10.41 9.55 12.79
C SER A 164 9.35 9.49 11.70
N ALA A 165 9.64 8.72 10.65
CA ALA A 165 8.67 8.46 9.58
C ALA A 165 7.41 7.76 10.12
N LEU A 166 7.57 6.80 11.05
CA LEU A 166 6.44 6.10 11.68
C LEU A 166 5.52 7.04 12.45
N ALA A 167 6.08 7.99 13.20
CA ALA A 167 5.27 9.00 13.90
C ALA A 167 4.49 9.88 12.91
N LYS A 168 5.11 10.27 11.79
CA LYS A 168 4.45 11.06 10.73
C LYS A 168 3.33 10.28 10.05
N GLU A 169 3.51 8.99 9.79
CA GLU A 169 2.47 8.10 9.23
C GLU A 169 1.26 7.99 10.16
N LEU A 170 1.50 7.95 11.47
CA LEU A 170 0.45 7.93 12.50
C LEU A 170 -0.16 9.33 12.78
N GLY A 171 0.29 10.37 12.08
CA GLY A 171 -0.22 11.74 12.24
C GLY A 171 0.39 12.52 13.40
N TYR A 172 1.33 11.95 14.15
CA TYR A 172 2.08 12.67 15.18
C TYR A 172 3.13 13.58 14.54
N LYS A 173 3.21 14.82 15.03
CA LYS A 173 4.17 15.83 14.56
C LYS A 173 5.06 16.27 15.70
N ALA A 174 6.37 16.26 15.47
CA ALA A 174 7.30 16.84 16.43
C ALA A 174 6.99 18.34 16.62
N PRO A 175 7.02 18.85 17.85
CA PRO A 175 6.56 20.20 18.19
C PRO A 175 7.33 21.33 17.49
N ASN A 176 8.54 21.06 16.99
CA ASN A 176 9.36 22.03 16.25
C ASN A 176 9.59 21.67 14.76
N SER A 177 8.86 20.68 14.21
CA SER A 177 9.05 20.21 12.83
C SER A 177 8.66 21.23 11.74
N GLY A 178 7.98 22.32 12.12
CA GLY A 178 7.57 23.41 11.21
C GLY A 178 8.65 24.46 10.92
N LYS A 179 9.75 24.50 11.70
CA LYS A 179 10.87 25.39 11.40
C LYS A 179 11.70 24.74 10.29
N LYS A 180 11.30 24.97 9.04
CA LYS A 180 12.22 24.81 7.91
C LYS A 180 13.42 25.69 8.25
N PHE A 181 14.57 25.08 8.56
CA PHE A 181 15.84 25.79 8.47
C PHE A 181 15.88 26.32 7.05
N SER A 182 15.57 27.60 6.87
CA SER A 182 15.81 28.27 5.62
C SER A 182 17.30 28.09 5.42
N LYS A 183 17.69 27.27 4.44
CA LYS A 183 19.01 27.34 3.86
C LYS A 183 19.08 28.76 3.35
N SER A 184 19.55 29.68 4.19
CA SER A 184 20.00 30.99 3.79
C SER A 184 21.00 30.69 2.68
N GLN A 185 20.55 30.87 1.44
CA GLN A 185 21.46 30.90 0.32
C GLN A 185 22.32 32.12 0.59
N ASN A 186 23.48 31.87 1.18
CA ASN A 186 24.51 32.85 1.36
C ASN A 186 25.03 33.18 -0.04
N HIS A 187 24.30 34.05 -0.75
CA HIS A 187 24.70 34.62 -2.03
C HIS A 187 25.85 35.62 -1.80
N ASN A 188 26.94 35.14 -1.21
CA ASN A 188 28.24 35.79 -1.29
C ASN A 188 28.93 35.39 -2.61
N ASN A 189 28.21 35.51 -3.73
CA ASN A 189 28.84 35.70 -5.04
C ASN A 189 29.17 37.19 -5.21
N GLY A 190 29.91 37.72 -4.23
CA GLY A 190 30.53 39.02 -4.30
C GLY A 190 31.73 38.94 -5.24
N ASN A 191 31.44 39.09 -6.53
CA ASN A 191 32.20 39.89 -7.49
C ASN A 191 33.67 40.16 -7.11
N ARG A 192 34.51 39.11 -7.10
CA ARG A 192 35.97 39.22 -7.02
C ARG A 192 36.61 38.92 -8.39
N TYR A 193 35.98 39.41 -9.46
CA TYR A 193 36.66 39.54 -10.73
C TYR A 193 37.83 40.51 -10.57
N HIS A 194 38.99 40.00 -10.94
CA HIS A 194 40.32 40.49 -10.67
C HIS A 194 40.61 41.82 -11.36
N GLY A 195 40.27 42.92 -10.71
CA GLY A 195 40.90 44.21 -10.96
C GLY A 195 42.17 44.33 -10.11
N ARG A 196 43.32 43.87 -10.62
CA ARG A 196 44.66 44.51 -10.46
C ARG A 196 45.80 43.67 -11.05
N ASN A 197 46.44 44.29 -12.06
CA ASN A 197 47.87 44.28 -12.33
C ASN A 197 48.51 43.06 -12.99
N ASN A 198 48.28 42.92 -14.31
CA ASN A 198 49.26 42.33 -15.23
C ASN A 198 49.81 43.39 -16.21
N ASN A 199 50.34 44.49 -15.67
CA ASN A 199 51.25 45.38 -16.39
C ASN A 199 52.70 44.86 -16.28
N LYS A 200 52.97 43.70 -16.89
CA LYS A 200 54.34 43.14 -16.97
C LYS A 200 54.78 42.75 -18.38
N PHE A 201 54.13 43.28 -19.42
CA PHE A 201 54.49 43.10 -20.83
C PHE A 201 54.66 44.41 -21.61
N LYS A 202 55.30 45.41 -21.00
CA LYS A 202 55.85 46.58 -21.70
C LYS A 202 57.23 46.93 -21.12
N GLY A 203 58.20 46.06 -21.36
CA GLY A 203 59.58 46.29 -20.91
C GLY A 203 60.67 45.63 -21.75
N GLU A 204 60.35 44.96 -22.87
CA GLU A 204 61.35 44.09 -23.50
C GLU A 204 61.15 43.89 -25.00
N ARG A 205 61.08 44.96 -25.79
CA ARG A 205 61.27 44.88 -27.27
C ARG A 205 61.87 46.14 -27.89
N ARG A 206 62.72 46.89 -27.19
CA ARG A 206 63.57 47.88 -27.87
C ARG A 206 64.94 47.86 -27.20
N TYR A 207 65.96 47.56 -28.01
CA TYR A 207 67.40 47.52 -27.72
C TYR A 207 68.03 46.18 -27.28
N ARG A 208 68.24 45.28 -28.25
CA ARG A 208 69.54 44.60 -28.48
C ARG A 208 69.47 43.67 -29.70
N ASN A 209 70.02 44.12 -30.83
CA ASN A 209 71.12 43.42 -31.51
C ASN A 209 71.35 44.03 -32.89
N ASN A 210 72.13 45.10 -32.83
CA ASN A 210 72.92 45.61 -33.93
C ASN A 210 74.15 44.69 -34.07
N ASN A 211 74.06 43.55 -34.76
CA ASN A 211 75.23 42.82 -35.26
C ASN A 211 74.90 41.72 -36.29
N SER A 212 74.62 42.10 -37.54
CA SER A 212 74.72 41.15 -38.67
C SER A 212 75.03 41.84 -40.01
N ASN A 213 75.96 42.79 -40.00
CA ASN A 213 76.75 43.06 -41.20
C ASN A 213 77.83 41.97 -41.31
N ARG A 214 77.53 40.84 -41.97
CA ARG A 214 78.48 40.02 -42.75
C ARG A 214 77.84 38.73 -43.26
N ARG A 215 77.99 38.53 -44.58
CA ARG A 215 77.69 37.35 -45.42
C ARG A 215 76.30 37.43 -46.09
N ARG A 216 76.17 37.44 -47.42
CA ARG A 216 77.15 37.35 -48.52
C ARG A 216 76.33 37.66 -49.79
N ARG A 217 76.68 38.70 -50.54
CA ARG A 217 76.54 38.67 -52.00
C ARG A 217 77.85 38.06 -52.51
N TYR A 218 77.74 36.92 -53.19
CA TYR A 218 78.48 36.51 -54.39
C TYR A 218 77.79 35.23 -54.85
#